data_AF-A0AAV1XU35-F1
#
_entry.id   AF-A0AAV1XU35-F1
#
_cell.length_a   1.000
_cell.length_b   1.000
_cell.length_c   1.000
_cell.angle_alpha   90.00
_cell.angle_beta   90.00
_cell.angle_gamma   90.00
#
_symmetry.space_group_name_H-M   'P 1'
#
loop_
_entity.id
_entity.type
_entity.pdbx_description
1 polymer ?
#
loop_
_entity_poly.entity_id
_entity_poly.type
_entity_poly.pdbx_seq_one_letter_code
_entity_poly.pdbx_strand_id
1 'polypeptide(L)' 'MDFQVVAYDFGIKHNILRRLASYGCKITVVPSTWPAADTMKMKPDRVLFSNGPGDPSAVPYAVEISAQLCDGMKFYTFLH' A
#
# COMPACT_ATOMS: atom_id res chain seq x y z
N MET A 1 -0.58 -17.34 -9.75
CA MET A 1 -1.33 -16.78 -8.62
C MET A 1 -0.99 -15.31 -8.59
N ASP A 2 -1.91 -14.48 -9.06
CA ASP A 2 -1.69 -13.03 -9.12
C ASP A 2 -2.04 -12.44 -7.76
N PHE A 3 -1.08 -11.81 -7.07
CA PHE A 3 -1.36 -11.13 -5.81
C PHE A 3 -1.92 -9.75 -6.10
N GLN A 4 -3.10 -9.42 -5.57
CA GLN A 4 -3.68 -8.09 -5.67
C GLN A 4 -3.13 -7.20 -4.56
N VAL A 5 -2.35 -6.20 -4.97
CA VAL A 5 -1.68 -5.27 -4.07
C VAL A 5 -2.30 -3.88 -4.25
N VAL A 6 -2.80 -3.27 -3.18
CA VAL A 6 -3.20 -1.86 -3.20
C VAL A 6 -2.05 -1.03 -2.64
N ALA A 7 -1.57 -0.06 -3.42
CA ALA A 7 -0.46 0.80 -3.09
C ALA A 7 -0.92 2.23 -2.86
N TYR A 8 -0.75 2.74 -1.64
CA TYR A 8 -0.99 4.14 -1.32
C TYR A 8 0.18 4.99 -1.79
N ASP A 9 -0.11 5.97 -2.66
CA ASP A 9 0.87 6.89 -3.21
C ASP A 9 1.13 8.07 -2.26
N PHE A 10 2.30 8.03 -1.64
CA PHE A 10 2.88 9.12 -0.84
C PHE A 10 4.09 9.76 -1.56
N GLY A 11 4.35 9.40 -2.82
CA GLY A 11 5.60 9.67 -3.53
C GLY A 11 6.25 8.41 -4.10
N ILE A 12 5.45 7.46 -4.59
CA ILE A 12 5.94 6.14 -5.00
C ILE A 12 6.86 6.25 -6.22
N LYS A 13 8.04 5.61 -6.13
CA LYS A 13 8.94 5.52 -7.29
C LYS A 13 8.44 4.47 -8.27
N HIS A 14 8.26 4.84 -9.54
CA HIS A 14 7.86 3.93 -10.63
C HIS A 14 8.70 2.65 -10.72
N ASN A 15 9.98 2.70 -10.36
CA ASN A 15 10.85 1.52 -10.32
C ASN A 15 10.38 0.43 -9.33
N ILE A 16 9.73 0.83 -8.22
CA ILE A 16 9.17 -0.11 -7.22
C ILE A 16 7.96 -0.84 -7.81
N LEU A 17 7.04 -0.10 -8.45
CA LEU A 17 5.88 -0.66 -9.13
C LEU A 17 6.30 -1.66 -10.21
N ARG A 18 7.29 -1.31 -11.02
CA ARG A 18 7.83 -2.19 -12.07
C ARG A 18 8.42 -3.49 -11.49
N ARG A 19 9.15 -3.41 -10.37
CA ARG A 19 9.69 -4.61 -9.70
C ARG A 19 8.57 -5.49 -9.15
N LEU A 20 7.59 -4.91 -8.47
CA LEU A 20 6.44 -5.66 -7.94
C LEU A 20 5.63 -6.33 -9.06
N ALA A 21 5.41 -5.63 -10.18
CA ALA A 21 4.74 -6.19 -11.35
C ALA A 21 5.53 -7.36 -11.95
N SER A 22 6.87 -7.29 -11.96
CA SER A 22 7.73 -8.38 -12.44
C SER A 22 7.64 -9.67 -11.60
N TYR A 23 7.21 -9.57 -10.34
CA TYR A 23 6.93 -10.72 -9.47
C TYR A 23 5.51 -11.28 -9.63
N GLY A 24 4.72 -10.79 -10.59
CA GLY A 24 3.34 -11.22 -10.80
C GLY A 24 2.34 -10.56 -9.83
N CYS A 25 2.69 -9.43 -9.20
CA CYS A 25 1.72 -8.67 -8.41
C CYS A 25 0.88 -7.78 -9.33
N LYS A 26 -0.45 -7.85 -9.20
CA LYS A 26 -1.38 -6.90 -9.81
C LYS A 26 -1.55 -5.71 -8.86
N ILE A 27 -0.93 -4.58 -9.21
CA ILE A 27 -0.86 -3.43 -8.31
C ILE A 27 -1.91 -2.39 -8.73
N THR A 28 -2.69 -1.92 -7.77
CA THR A 28 -3.60 -0.78 -7.91
C THR A 28 -3.05 0.36 -7.07
N VAL A 29 -2.71 1.48 -7.70
CA VAL A 29 -2.22 2.67 -6.99
C VAL A 29 -3.41 3.55 -6.64
N VAL A 30 -3.49 3.97 -5.37
CA VAL A 30 -4.52 4.86 -4.85
C VAL A 30 -3.87 6.09 -4.18
N PRO A 31 -4.56 7.24 -4.14
CA PRO A 31 -4.05 8.41 -3.42
C PRO A 31 -3.79 8.14 -1.93
N SER A 32 -2.88 8.88 -1.31
CA SER A 32 -2.60 8.81 0.14
C SER A 32 -3.84 8.99 1.02
N THR A 33 -4.82 9.78 0.57
CA THR A 33 -6.08 10.05 1.28
C THR A 33 -7.18 9.03 1.01
N TRP A 34 -6.88 7.93 0.30
CA TRP A 34 -7.88 6.95 -0.09
C TRP A 34 -8.48 6.21 1.12
N PRO A 35 -9.81 6.12 1.25
CA PRO A 35 -10.41 5.51 2.44
C PRO A 35 -10.05 4.02 2.59
N ALA A 36 -9.69 3.59 3.80
CA ALA A 36 -9.42 2.18 4.11
C ALA A 36 -10.61 1.27 3.76
N ALA A 37 -11.83 1.75 3.99
CA ALA A 37 -13.06 1.04 3.65
C ALA A 37 -13.17 0.73 2.15
N ASP A 38 -12.72 1.65 1.29
CA ASP A 38 -12.72 1.43 -0.16
C ASP A 38 -11.58 0.52 -0.59
N THR A 39 -10.42 0.61 0.05
CA THR A 39 -9.35 -0.39 -0.10
C THR A 39 -9.86 -1.80 0.24
N MET A 40 -10.62 -1.96 1.32
CA MET A 40 -11.20 -3.26 1.70
C MET A 40 -12.21 -3.81 0.67
N LYS A 41 -12.99 -2.94 0.02
CA LYS A 41 -13.90 -3.36 -1.07
C LYS A 41 -13.15 -3.94 -2.27
N MET A 42 -11.89 -3.53 -2.49
CA MET A 42 -11.04 -4.10 -3.54
C MET A 42 -10.57 -5.52 -3.22
N LYS A 43 -10.79 -6.03 -2.01
CA LYS A 43 -10.32 -7.34 -1.52
C LYS A 43 -8.84 -7.58 -1.83
N PRO A 44 -7.94 -6.65 -1.43
CA PRO A 44 -6.52 -6.83 -1.69
C PRO A 44 -5.99 -8.01 -0.87
N ASP A 45 -5.07 -8.77 -1.47
CA ASP A 45 -4.25 -9.73 -0.72
C ASP A 45 -3.28 -9.00 0.21
N ARG A 46 -2.83 -7.80 -0.22
CA ARG A 46 -1.76 -7.04 0.44
C ARG A 46 -1.96 -5.54 0.26
N VAL A 47 -1.56 -4.78 1.26
CA VAL A 47 -1.50 -3.32 1.19
C VAL A 47 -0.05 -2.86 1.28
N LEU A 48 0.30 -1.91 0.43
CA LEU A 48 1.60 -1.29 0.31
C LEU A 48 1.49 0.19 0.64
N PHE A 49 2.24 0.64 1.63
CA PHE A 49 2.42 2.07 1.89
C PHE A 49 3.74 2.50 1.26
N SER A 50 3.68 3.37 0.24
CA SER A 50 4.90 3.86 -0.39
C SER A 50 5.66 4.81 0.52
N ASN A 51 6.97 4.88 0.35
CA ASN A 51 7.82 5.86 0.99
C ASN A 51 7.45 7.23 0.42
N GLY A 52 6.89 8.11 1.25
CA GLY A 52 6.93 9.54 0.97
C GLY A 52 8.31 10.11 1.31
N PRO A 53 8.69 11.27 0.75
CA PRO A 53 9.95 11.91 1.10
C PRO A 53 9.94 12.31 2.58
N GLY A 54 10.65 11.56 3.40
CA GLY A 54 11.32 12.06 4.61
C GLY A 54 10.49 12.51 5.80
N ASP A 55 9.17 12.32 5.84
CA ASP A 55 8.36 12.83 6.96
C ASP A 55 7.66 11.73 7.80
N PRO A 56 8.08 11.50 9.06
CA PRO A 56 7.39 10.67 10.04
C PRO A 56 5.96 11.12 10.34
N SER A 57 5.51 12.30 9.91
CA SER A 57 4.14 12.78 10.11
C SER A 57 3.12 12.22 9.12
N ALA A 58 3.53 11.48 8.07
CA ALA A 58 2.63 10.66 7.23
C ALA A 58 2.26 9.31 7.90
N VAL A 59 2.92 8.98 9.01
CA VAL A 59 2.77 7.74 9.77
C VAL A 59 1.40 7.59 10.47
N PRO A 60 0.71 8.63 10.98
CA PRO A 60 -0.57 8.46 11.69
C PRO A 60 -1.64 7.82 10.80
N TYR A 61 -1.77 8.27 9.55
CA TYR A 61 -2.76 7.74 8.62
C TYR A 61 -2.45 6.30 8.20
N ALA A 62 -1.18 5.98 7.97
CA ALA A 62 -0.76 4.61 7.67
C ALA A 62 -1.01 3.67 8.87
N VAL A 63 -0.79 4.15 10.10
CA VAL A 63 -1.06 3.40 11.33
C VAL A 63 -2.57 3.20 11.53
N GLU A 64 -3.40 4.22 11.31
CA GLU A 64 -4.86 4.12 11.39
C GLU A 64 -5.43 3.16 10.35
N ILE A 65 -5.00 3.27 9.09
CA ILE A 65 -5.41 2.36 8.01
C ILE A 65 -4.94 0.94 8.35
N SER A 66 -3.71 0.75 8.80
CA SER A 66 -3.21 -0.56 9.20
C SER A 66 -4.01 -1.16 10.35
N ALA A 67 -4.38 -0.35 11.35
CA ALA A 67 -5.23 -0.77 12.47
C ALA A 67 -6.64 -1.17 12.01
N GLN A 68 -7.22 -0.46 11.04
CA GLN A 68 -8.53 -0.78 10.46
C GLN A 68 -8.52 -2.03 9.56
N LEU A 69 -7.34 -2.41 9.05
CA LEU A 69 -7.15 -3.57 8.18
C LEU A 69 -6.79 -4.86 8.95
N CYS A 70 -6.69 -4.84 10.28
CA CYS A 70 -6.29 -6.00 11.08
C CYS A 70 -7.43 -7.00 11.34
N ASP A 71 -7.49 -8.05 10.50
CA ASP A 71 -7.43 -9.46 10.94
C ASP A 71 -6.95 -10.32 9.74
N GLY A 72 -5.64 -10.57 9.64
CA GLY A 72 -5.04 -11.49 8.64
C GLY A 72 -4.37 -10.88 7.39
N MET A 73 -4.40 -9.56 7.17
CA MET A 73 -3.72 -8.93 6.01
C MET A 73 -2.21 -8.74 6.23
N LYS A 74 -1.42 -9.04 5.20
CA LYS A 74 0.03 -8.77 5.20
C LYS A 74 0.32 -7.37 4.66
N PHE A 75 0.93 -6.55 5.49
CA PHE A 75 1.39 -5.21 5.13
C PHE A 75 2.84 -5.27 4.67
N TYR A 76 3.14 -4.59 3.55
CA TYR A 76 4.51 -4.34 3.12
C TYR A 76 4.80 -2.85 3.26
N THR A 77 5.85 -2.52 4.01
CA THR A 77 6.42 -1.17 4.05
C THR A 77 7.81 -1.28 3.44
N PHE A 78 8.13 -0.50 2.41
CA PHE A 78 9.52 -0.39 1.96
C PHE A 78 10.20 0.72 2.75
N LEU A 79 10.80 0.38 3.89
CA LEU A 79 11.81 1.23 4.49
C LEU A 79 13.06 1.08 3.62
N HIS A 80 13.44 2.14 2.91
CA HIS A 80 14.73 2.23 2.24
C HIS A 80 15.47 3.44 2.77
#